data_AF-A0A970BSH9-F1
#
_entry.id   AF-A0A970BSH9-F1
#
_cell.length_a   1.000
_cell.length_b   1.000
_cell.length_c   1.000
_cell.angle_alpha   90.00
_cell.angle_beta   90.00
_cell.angle_gamma   90.00
#
_symmetry.space_group_name_H-M   'P 1'
#
loop_
_entity.id
_entity.type
_entity.pdbx_description
1 polymer ?
#
loop_
_entity_poly.entity_id
_entity_poly.type
_entity_poly.pdbx_seq_one_letter_code
_entity_poly.pdbx_strand_id
1 'polypeptide(L)'
;MLILKYGPDSGKKYLAFSRFSHSGEVDLGCSQADFFAALFTRQNEAGCGQEQLDVFRKTFVDARDSGVWRGNKLTVYFSVGAKKSFLFAFDKTGLPIMIDTDFLSKTALQSMIDSAL
;
A
#
# COMPACT_ATOMS: atom_id res chain seq x y z
N MET A 1 -12.96 -8.19 0.87
CA MET A 1 -11.58 -8.68 1.12
C MET A 1 -11.49 -10.09 0.54
N LEU A 2 -10.38 -10.42 -0.11
CA LEU A 2 -10.05 -11.75 -0.64
C LEU A 2 -8.71 -12.19 -0.03
N ILE A 3 -8.61 -13.43 0.45
CA ILE A 3 -7.36 -13.96 1.02
C ILE A 3 -7.07 -15.32 0.40
N LEU A 4 -5.85 -15.49 -0.10
CA LEU A 4 -5.32 -16.74 -0.63
C LEU A 4 -4.23 -17.25 0.31
N LYS A 5 -4.32 -18.53 0.69
CA LYS A 5 -3.41 -19.17 1.65
C LYS A 5 -2.50 -20.18 0.93
N TYR A 6 -1.22 -20.16 1.24
CA TYR A 6 -0.15 -20.95 0.62
C TYR A 6 0.59 -21.83 1.64
N GLY A 7 -0.15 -22.39 2.60
CA GLY A 7 0.42 -23.29 3.60
C GLY A 7 -0.61 -23.83 4.60
N PRO A 8 -0.20 -24.79 5.45
CA PRO A 8 -1.08 -25.37 6.47
C PRO A 8 -1.25 -24.44 7.69
N ASP A 9 -0.24 -23.64 8.02
CA ASP A 9 -0.22 -22.79 9.21
C ASP A 9 -1.23 -21.63 9.13
N SER A 10 -1.98 -21.39 10.20
CA SER A 10 -2.89 -20.24 10.28
C SER A 10 -2.11 -18.92 10.32
N GLY A 11 -2.61 -17.92 9.59
CA GLY A 11 -2.02 -16.57 9.56
C GLY A 11 -0.66 -16.46 8.89
N LYS A 12 -0.19 -17.51 8.22
CA LYS A 12 1.10 -17.53 7.51
C LYS A 12 0.95 -17.86 6.03
N LYS A 13 1.95 -17.43 5.24
CA LYS A 13 2.04 -17.64 3.80
C LYS A 13 0.74 -17.27 3.11
N TYR A 14 0.35 -16.01 3.26
CA TYR A 14 -0.91 -15.51 2.71
C TYR A 14 -0.68 -14.37 1.71
N LEU A 15 -1.65 -14.21 0.82
CA LEU A 15 -1.77 -13.07 -0.08
C LEU A 15 -3.19 -12.53 0.06
N ALA A 16 -3.33 -11.33 0.58
CA ALA A 16 -4.62 -10.69 0.82
C ALA A 16 -4.81 -9.48 -0.10
N PHE A 17 -6.03 -9.31 -0.59
CA PHE A 17 -6.49 -8.19 -1.38
C PHE A 17 -7.67 -7.55 -0.68
N SER A 18 -7.59 -6.25 -0.42
CA SER A 18 -8.67 -5.50 0.21
C SER A 18 -8.88 -4.16 -0.49
N ARG A 19 -10.15 -3.76 -0.57
CA ARG A 19 -10.49 -2.36 -0.85
C ARG A 19 -10.54 -1.66 0.49
N PHE A 20 -9.98 -0.45 0.55
CA PHE A 20 -10.07 0.39 1.73
C PHE A 20 -10.74 1.70 1.34
N SER A 21 -12.06 1.81 1.55
CA SER A 21 -12.75 3.10 1.37
C SER A 21 -12.99 3.73 2.73
N HIS A 22 -12.72 5.02 2.83
CA HIS A 22 -13.08 5.79 4.00
C HIS A 22 -14.58 6.07 4.01
N SER A 23 -15.36 5.20 4.65
CA SER A 23 -16.76 5.48 4.97
C SER A 23 -16.99 5.89 6.43
N GLY A 24 -15.94 6.26 7.19
CA GLY A 24 -16.18 7.03 8.43
C GLY A 24 -15.22 6.97 9.63
N GLU A 25 -13.94 6.57 9.55
CA GLU A 25 -13.14 6.42 10.80
C GLU A 25 -11.79 7.17 10.91
N VAL A 26 -11.20 7.63 9.82
CA VAL A 26 -9.92 8.37 9.80
C VAL A 26 -10.02 9.52 8.80
N ASP A 27 -10.10 10.73 9.34
CA ASP A 27 -9.93 11.94 8.54
C ASP A 27 -8.46 12.05 8.11
N LEU A 28 -8.20 11.91 6.81
CA LEU A 28 -6.86 12.05 6.23
C LEU A 28 -6.56 13.51 5.85
N GLY A 29 -7.51 14.44 6.03
CA GLY A 29 -7.45 15.83 5.58
C GLY A 29 -7.54 16.03 4.06
N CYS A 30 -7.16 15.01 3.28
CA CYS A 30 -7.11 15.03 1.82
C CYS A 30 -7.65 13.72 1.22
N SER A 31 -7.64 13.60 -0.12
CA SER A 31 -8.03 12.34 -0.77
C SER A 31 -7.07 11.21 -0.41
N GLN A 32 -7.53 9.95 -0.49
CA GLN A 32 -6.64 8.80 -0.23
C GLN A 32 -5.47 8.74 -1.21
N ALA A 33 -5.69 9.09 -2.48
CA ALA A 33 -4.63 9.11 -3.49
C ALA A 33 -3.56 10.16 -3.15
N ASP A 34 -3.98 11.36 -2.74
CA ASP A 34 -3.07 12.43 -2.33
C ASP A 34 -2.35 12.09 -1.03
N PHE A 35 -3.05 11.51 -0.05
CA PHE A 35 -2.46 11.09 1.22
C PHE A 35 -1.35 10.07 1.01
N PHE A 36 -1.59 9.04 0.18
CA PHE A 36 -0.58 8.02 -0.10
C PHE A 36 0.56 8.56 -0.98
N ALA A 37 0.29 9.50 -1.88
CA ALA A 37 1.35 10.24 -2.56
C ALA A 37 2.25 10.97 -1.54
N ALA A 38 1.66 11.76 -0.64
CA ALA A 38 2.38 12.49 0.40
C ALA A 38 3.13 11.60 1.38
N LEU A 39 2.55 10.46 1.75
CA LEU A 39 3.17 9.46 2.61
C LEU A 39 4.47 8.92 2.00
N PHE A 40 4.43 8.47 0.74
CA PHE A 40 5.53 7.73 0.11
C PHE A 40 6.51 8.59 -0.69
N THR A 41 6.12 9.78 -1.15
CA THR A 41 6.98 10.67 -1.95
C THR A 41 7.33 11.97 -1.26
N ARG A 42 6.69 12.29 -0.11
CA ARG A 42 6.79 13.59 0.58
C ARG A 42 6.42 14.78 -0.30
N GLN A 43 5.61 14.56 -1.33
CA GLN A 43 5.04 15.60 -2.18
C GLN A 43 3.59 15.86 -1.78
N ASN A 44 3.06 17.06 -2.02
CA ASN A 44 1.62 17.34 -1.83
C ASN A 44 1.13 17.11 -0.39
N GLU A 45 1.96 17.39 0.62
CA GLU A 45 1.58 17.26 2.04
C GLU A 45 0.51 18.31 2.45
N ALA A 46 0.41 19.40 1.70
CA ALA A 46 -0.52 20.49 1.99
C ALA A 46 -1.98 20.01 1.93
N GLY A 47 -2.72 20.23 3.01
CA GLY A 47 -4.12 19.81 3.14
C GLY A 47 -4.29 18.39 3.67
N CYS A 48 -3.25 17.55 3.70
CA CYS A 48 -3.33 16.25 4.36
C CYS A 48 -3.10 16.37 5.88
N GLY A 49 -3.76 15.51 6.64
CA GLY A 49 -3.63 15.40 8.09
C GLY A 49 -2.21 14.97 8.49
N GLN A 50 -1.48 15.90 9.10
CA GLN A 50 -0.05 15.71 9.39
C GLN A 50 0.19 14.64 10.46
N GLU A 51 -0.67 14.59 11.48
CA GLU A 51 -0.60 13.55 12.51
C GLU A 51 -0.73 12.15 11.90
N GLN A 52 -1.67 11.98 10.97
CA GLN A 52 -1.88 10.72 10.26
C GLN A 52 -0.69 10.40 9.37
N LEU A 53 -0.13 11.39 8.66
CA LEU A 53 1.09 11.19 7.86
C LEU A 53 2.25 10.69 8.72
N ASP A 54 2.48 11.30 9.89
CA ASP A 54 3.58 10.91 10.77
C ASP A 54 3.41 9.49 11.34
N VAL A 55 2.19 9.11 11.71
CA VAL A 55 1.88 7.75 12.19
C VAL A 55 2.06 6.72 11.07
N PHE A 56 1.56 7.02 9.87
CA PHE A 56 1.67 6.11 8.73
C PHE A 56 3.11 5.99 8.24
N ARG A 57 3.91 7.07 8.28
CA ARG A 57 5.33 7.06 7.92
C ARG A 57 6.12 6.08 8.78
N LYS A 58 5.94 6.15 10.10
CA LYS A 58 6.56 5.22 11.05
C LYS A 58 6.23 3.76 10.76
N THR A 59 5.04 3.51 10.21
CA THR A 59 4.53 2.15 9.97
C THR A 59 4.96 1.61 8.60
N PHE A 60 4.89 2.43 7.55
CA PHE A 60 4.99 1.98 6.16
C PHE A 60 6.22 2.49 5.41
N VAL A 61 6.93 3.49 5.93
CA VAL A 61 8.07 4.12 5.23
C VAL A 61 9.35 3.95 6.03
N ASP A 62 9.34 4.35 7.30
CA ASP A 62 10.54 4.35 8.13
C ASP A 62 11.08 2.93 8.36
N ALA A 63 12.40 2.76 8.17
CA ALA A 63 13.10 1.48 8.29
C ALA A 63 12.56 0.34 7.40
N ARG A 64 11.88 0.68 6.29
CA ARG A 64 11.32 -0.26 5.31
C ARG A 64 11.82 0.07 3.91
N ASP A 65 11.94 -0.95 3.05
CA ASP A 65 12.17 -0.73 1.63
C ASP A 65 10.85 -0.25 1.01
N SER A 66 10.74 1.05 0.80
CA SER A 66 9.52 1.69 0.34
C SER A 66 9.76 2.56 -0.88
N GLY A 67 8.70 2.80 -1.63
CA GLY A 67 8.78 3.61 -2.85
C GLY A 67 7.53 3.47 -3.70
N VAL A 68 7.68 3.76 -4.99
CA VAL A 68 6.59 3.79 -5.95
C VAL A 68 6.96 3.12 -7.27
N TRP A 69 6.06 2.30 -7.79
CA TRP A 69 6.06 1.82 -9.16
C TRP A 69 4.93 2.51 -9.92
N ARG A 70 5.27 3.17 -11.04
CA ARG A 70 4.31 3.91 -11.86
C ARG A 70 4.12 3.19 -13.18
N GLY A 71 2.88 2.90 -13.51
CA GLY A 71 2.45 2.36 -14.79
C GLY A 71 1.47 3.28 -15.50
N ASN A 72 0.99 2.83 -16.65
CA ASN A 72 -0.03 3.52 -17.44
C ASN A 72 -1.44 3.38 -16.85
N LYS A 73 -1.69 2.31 -16.09
CA LYS A 73 -3.00 1.99 -15.49
C LYS A 73 -3.03 2.22 -14.00
N LEU A 74 -1.94 1.87 -13.31
CA LEU A 74 -1.85 1.90 -11.85
C LEU A 74 -0.63 2.69 -11.37
N THR A 75 -0.80 3.38 -10.25
CA THR A 75 0.32 3.80 -9.39
C THR A 75 0.31 2.90 -8.16
N VAL A 76 1.44 2.26 -7.87
CA VAL A 76 1.59 1.32 -6.75
C VAL A 76 2.65 1.83 -5.79
N TYR A 77 2.23 2.17 -4.58
CA TYR A 77 3.16 2.46 -3.48
C TYR A 77 3.49 1.17 -2.74
N PHE A 78 4.77 0.85 -2.63
CA PHE A 78 5.21 -0.38 -1.97
C PHE A 78 5.89 -0.09 -0.62
N SER A 79 5.73 -1.04 0.29
CA SER A 79 6.31 -1.02 1.63
C SER A 79 6.72 -2.45 2.00
N VAL A 80 7.97 -2.81 1.70
CA VAL A 80 8.52 -4.15 1.90
C VAL A 80 9.31 -4.19 3.21
N GLY A 81 8.99 -5.18 4.05
CA GLY A 81 9.64 -5.38 5.33
C GLY A 81 9.90 -6.86 5.61
N ALA A 82 10.72 -7.15 6.63
CA ALA A 82 11.20 -8.51 6.91
C ALA A 82 10.09 -9.53 7.27
N LYS A 83 8.97 -9.06 7.83
CA LYS A 83 7.86 -9.93 8.26
C LYS A 83 6.61 -9.81 7.40
N LYS A 84 6.40 -8.66 6.79
CA LYS A 84 5.21 -8.32 6.01
C LYS A 84 5.56 -7.28 4.96
N SER A 85 4.89 -7.38 3.83
CA SER A 85 4.97 -6.44 2.71
C SER A 85 3.58 -5.95 2.36
N PHE A 86 3.49 -4.68 1.99
CA PHE A 86 2.26 -4.01 1.59
C PHE A 86 2.43 -3.34 0.23
N LEU A 87 1.43 -3.44 -0.62
CA LEU A 87 1.27 -2.64 -1.83
C LEU A 87 -0.04 -1.85 -1.72
N PHE A 88 0.00 -0.57 -2.05
CA PHE A 88 -1.17 0.30 -2.14
C PHE A 88 -1.30 0.76 -3.59
N ALA A 89 -2.21 0.15 -4.32
CA ALA A 89 -2.44 0.40 -5.73
C ALA A 89 -3.63 1.35 -5.91
N PHE A 90 -3.44 2.37 -6.75
CA PHE A 90 -4.45 3.33 -7.14
C PHE A 90 -4.57 3.35 -8.67
N ASP A 91 -5.79 3.21 -9.17
CA ASP A 91 -6.08 3.45 -10.58
C ASP A 91 -6.27 4.95 -10.87
N LYS A 92 -6.54 5.30 -12.14
CA LYS A 92 -6.77 6.69 -12.56
C LYS A 92 -8.00 7.34 -11.92
N THR A 93 -8.92 6.55 -11.39
CA THR A 93 -10.10 7.05 -10.66
C THR A 93 -9.81 7.29 -9.18
N GLY A 94 -8.58 6.95 -8.73
CA GLY A 94 -8.18 7.01 -7.34
C GLY A 94 -8.70 5.85 -6.51
N LEU A 95 -9.20 4.77 -7.14
CA LEU A 95 -9.75 3.64 -6.42
C LEU A 95 -8.64 2.82 -5.74
N PRO A 96 -8.69 2.65 -4.41
CA PRO A 96 -7.62 1.99 -3.68
C PRO A 96 -7.80 0.46 -3.59
N ILE A 97 -6.70 -0.25 -3.86
CA ILE A 97 -6.54 -1.68 -3.54
C ILE A 97 -5.29 -1.83 -2.69
N MET A 98 -5.43 -2.43 -1.50
CA MET A 98 -4.30 -2.86 -0.68
C MET A 98 -4.04 -4.35 -0.93
N ILE A 99 -2.77 -4.68 -1.13
CA ILE A 99 -2.28 -6.06 -1.19
C ILE A 99 -1.31 -6.24 -0.04
N ASP A 100 -1.49 -7.25 0.80
CA ASP A 100 -0.54 -7.57 1.86
C ASP A 100 -0.21 -9.05 1.93
N THR A 101 1.04 -9.33 2.31
CA THR A 101 1.61 -10.68 2.34
C THR A 101 2.75 -10.76 3.34
N ASP A 102 3.00 -11.94 3.88
CA ASP A 102 4.07 -12.25 4.82
C ASP A 102 5.22 -13.05 4.20
N PHE A 103 5.16 -13.41 2.91
CA PHE A 103 6.10 -14.36 2.32
C PHE A 103 6.70 -13.95 0.97
N LEU A 104 6.09 -13.02 0.22
CA LEU A 104 6.65 -12.61 -1.08
C LEU A 104 7.76 -11.57 -0.93
N SER A 105 8.84 -11.77 -1.70
CA SER A 105 9.92 -10.80 -1.85
C SER A 105 9.48 -9.60 -2.71
N LYS A 106 10.25 -8.50 -2.66
CA LYS A 106 10.02 -7.33 -3.52
C LYS A 106 9.99 -7.71 -5.01
N THR A 107 10.92 -8.54 -5.46
CA THR A 107 11.00 -8.98 -6.86
C THR A 107 9.77 -9.80 -7.26
N ALA A 108 9.29 -10.70 -6.38
CA ALA A 108 8.09 -11.48 -6.64
C ALA A 108 6.83 -10.59 -6.66
N LEU A 109 6.75 -9.62 -5.75
CA LEU A 109 5.67 -8.62 -5.71
C LEU A 109 5.65 -7.76 -6.97
N GLN A 110 6.81 -7.28 -7.42
CA GLN A 110 6.93 -6.48 -8.64
C GLN A 110 6.48 -7.30 -9.86
N SER A 111 7.02 -8.51 -10.02
CA SER A 111 6.63 -9.41 -11.12
C SER A 111 5.13 -9.74 -11.13
N MET A 112 4.51 -9.87 -9.95
CA MET A 112 3.06 -10.11 -9.83
C MET A 112 2.22 -8.94 -10.39
N ILE A 113 2.67 -7.70 -10.21
CA ILE A 113 1.92 -6.50 -10.59
C ILE A 113 2.36 -5.88 -11.92
N ASP A 114 3.49 -6.32 -12.51
CA ASP A 114 4.05 -5.75 -13.73
C ASP A 114 3.07 -5.74 -14.92
N SER A 115 2.20 -6.75 -15.04
CA SER A 115 1.19 -6.80 -16.11
C SER A 115 0.00 -5.84 -15.87
N ALA A 116 -0.14 -5.35 -14.65
CA ALA A 116 -1.20 -4.45 -14.22
C ALA A 116 -0.76 -2.97 -14.16
N LEU A 117 0.56 -2.70 -14.15
CA LEU A 117 1.13 -1.35 -14.35
C LEU A 117 0.82 -0.83 -15.75
#